data_AF-A0A392R445-F1
#
_entry.id   AF-A0A392R445-F1
#
_cell.length_a   1.000
_cell.length_b   1.000
_cell.length_c   1.000
_cell.angle_alpha   90.00
_cell.angle_beta   90.00
_cell.angle_gamma   90.00
#
_symmetry.space_group_name_H-M   'P 1'
#
loop_
_entity.id
_entity.type
_entity.pdbx_description
1 polymer ?
#
loop_
_entity_poly.entity_id
_entity_poly.type
_entity_poly.pdbx_seq_one_letter_code
_entity_poly.pdbx_strand_id
1 'polypeptide(L)' 'MGRVRTKTVKKSSCQVIERYFPRMTPDFHTNKKIVEEVAMIPSKRLRNKIAGFSTHLMKR' A
#
# COMPACT_ATOMS: atom_id res chain seq x y z
N MET A 1 -21.45 -0.64 -7.53
CA MET A 1 -20.36 0.05 -6.79
C MET A 1 -19.51 -0.95 -5.99
N GLY A 2 -18.88 -1.91 -6.65
CA GLY A 2 -18.09 -2.95 -5.97
C GLY A 2 -16.59 -2.64 -6.00
N ARG A 3 -15.94 -2.59 -4.83
CA ARG A 3 -14.47 -2.48 -4.67
C ARG A 3 -13.82 -1.12 -5.00
N VAL A 4 -14.54 -0.01 -4.81
CA VAL A 4 -13.89 1.32 -4.73
C VAL A 4 -13.11 1.41 -3.42
N ARG A 5 -11.84 1.84 -3.50
CA ARG A 5 -10.98 2.03 -2.31
C ARG A 5 -11.27 3.40 -1.70
N THR A 6 -11.30 3.47 -0.37
CA THR A 6 -11.55 4.71 0.38
C THR A 6 -10.40 5.71 0.21
N LYS A 7 -10.68 7.00 0.44
CA LYS A 7 -9.68 8.08 0.37
C LYS A 7 -8.43 7.82 1.21
N THR A 8 -8.60 7.22 2.38
CA THR A 8 -7.52 6.90 3.33
C THR A 8 -6.53 5.91 2.75
N VAL A 9 -7.01 4.84 2.10
CA VAL A 9 -6.16 3.84 1.44
C VAL A 9 -5.37 4.48 0.30
N LYS A 10 -6.04 5.29 -0.53
CA LYS A 10 -5.39 5.97 -1.66
C LYS A 10 -4.30 6.94 -1.19
N LYS A 11 -4.63 7.82 -0.25
CA LYS A 11 -3.70 8.81 0.31
C LYS A 11 -2.48 8.16 0.95
N SER A 12 -2.69 7.13 1.78
CA SER A 12 -1.59 6.43 2.46
C SER A 12 -0.68 5.71 1.48
N SER A 13 -1.25 5.11 0.42
CA SER A 13 -0.47 4.42 -0.60
C SER A 13 0.39 5.39 -1.41
N CYS A 14 -0.17 6.54 -1.82
CA CYS A 14 0.61 7.60 -2.47
C CYS A 14 1.79 8.05 -1.58
N GLN A 15 1.54 8.33 -0.30
CA GLN A 15 2.60 8.77 0.62
C GLN A 15 3.71 7.75 0.81
N VAL A 16 3.37 6.46 0.88
CA VAL A 16 4.37 5.38 0.99
C VAL A 16 5.21 5.31 -0.29
N ILE A 17 4.58 5.42 -1.46
CA ILE A 17 5.29 5.41 -2.75
C ILE A 17 6.20 6.64 -2.86
N GLU A 18 5.72 7.83 -2.53
CA GLU A 18 6.50 9.08 -2.60
C GLU A 18 7.75 9.04 -1.72
N ARG A 19 7.64 8.48 -0.51
CA ARG A 19 8.76 8.44 0.45
C ARG A 19 9.68 7.24 0.29
N TYR A 20 9.18 6.11 -0.21
CA TYR A 20 9.89 4.83 -0.22
C TYR A 20 9.94 4.18 -1.61
N PHE A 21 9.82 4.96 -2.68
CA PHE A 21 9.88 4.50 -4.07
C PHE A 21 10.98 3.44 -4.36
N PRO A 22 12.26 3.64 -3.99
CA PRO A 22 13.32 2.68 -4.34
C PRO A 22 13.21 1.32 -3.64
N ARG A 23 12.45 1.23 -2.55
CA ARG A 23 12.24 -0.02 -1.82
C ARG A 23 11.02 -0.80 -2.30
N MET A 24 10.14 -0.14 -3.04
CA MET A 24 8.85 -0.69 -3.44
C MET A 24 8.99 -1.53 -4.71
N THR A 25 8.27 -2.66 -4.76
CA THR A 25 8.36 -3.64 -5.85
C THR A 25 6.96 -3.96 -6.41
N PRO A 26 6.83 -4.53 -7.62
CA PRO A 26 5.51 -4.91 -8.14
C PRO A 26 4.88 -6.13 -7.44
N ASP A 27 5.60 -6.79 -6.53
CA ASP A 27 5.09 -7.91 -5.74
C ASP A 27 4.30 -7.46 -4.50
N PHE A 28 3.26 -8.23 -4.17
CA PHE A 28 2.38 -7.94 -3.03
C PHE A 28 2.97 -8.38 -1.69
N HIS A 29 3.68 -9.50 -1.65
CA HIS A 29 4.16 -10.07 -0.39
C HIS A 29 5.30 -9.24 0.19
N THR A 30 6.20 -8.78 -0.68
CA THR A 30 7.27 -7.83 -0.34
C THR A 30 6.70 -6.50 0.16
N ASN A 31 5.81 -5.87 -0.62
CA ASN A 31 5.23 -4.58 -0.25
C ASN A 31 4.39 -4.65 1.04
N LYS A 32 3.73 -5.79 1.31
CA LYS A 32 3.01 -5.99 2.57
C LYS A 32 3.92 -5.97 3.79
N LYS A 33 5.16 -6.48 3.68
CA LYS A 33 6.16 -6.42 4.75
C LYS A 33 6.71 -5.00 4.91
N ILE A 34 7.07 -4.36 3.80
CA ILE A 34 7.57 -2.99 3.80
C ILE A 34 6.55 -2.03 4.43
N VAL A 35 5.27 -2.16 4.08
CA VAL A 35 4.20 -1.32 4.63
C VAL A 35 3.97 -1.57 6.14
N GLU A 36 4.28 -2.78 6.63
CA GLU A 36 4.22 -3.08 8.07
C GLU A 36 5.40 -2.45 8.84
N GLU A 37 6.59 -2.41 8.23
CA GLU A 37 7.77 -1.79 8.83
C GLU A 37 7.70 -0.26 8.78
N VAL A 38 7.17 0.30 7.69
CA VAL A 38 7.15 1.75 7.43
C VAL A 38 6.02 2.48 8.16
N ALA A 39 4.89 1.81 8.39
CA ALA A 39 3.68 2.45 8.91
C ALA A 39 3.08 1.68 10.08
N MET A 40 2.75 2.40 11.15
CA MET A 40 2.01 1.86 12.29
C MET A 40 0.54 1.65 11.91
N ILE A 41 0.23 0.48 11.33
CA ILE A 41 -1.12 0.13 10.88
C ILE A 41 -1.75 -0.86 11.86
N PRO A 42 -2.86 -0.50 12.54
CA PRO A 42 -3.41 -1.33 13.62
C PRO A 42 -4.15 -2.58 13.12
N SER A 43 -4.57 -2.62 11.85
CA SER A 43 -5.41 -3.71 11.33
C SER A 43 -4.81 -4.40 10.11
N LYS A 44 -4.74 -5.74 10.18
CA LYS A 44 -4.31 -6.61 9.06
C LYS A 44 -5.06 -6.32 7.76
N ARG A 45 -6.37 -6.09 7.83
CA ARG A 45 -7.21 -5.78 6.65
C ARG A 45 -6.85 -4.43 6.01
N LEU A 46 -6.50 -3.42 6.81
CA LEU A 46 -6.09 -2.11 6.29
C LEU A 46 -4.72 -2.17 5.63
N ARG A 47 -3.75 -2.85 6.28
CA ARG A 47 -2.42 -3.12 5.71
C ARG A 47 -2.53 -3.77 4.32
N ASN A 48 -3.33 -4.83 4.22
CA ASN A 48 -3.50 -5.55 2.95
C ASN A 48 -4.12 -4.66 1.85
N LYS A 49 -5.06 -3.78 2.20
CA LYS A 49 -5.66 -2.83 1.25
C LYS A 49 -4.65 -1.79 0.77
N ILE A 50 -3.79 -1.28 1.65
CA ILE A 50 -2.76 -0.29 1.33
C ILE A 50 -1.66 -0.92 0.47
N ALA A 51 -1.12 -2.07 0.89
CA ALA A 51 -0.12 -2.81 0.12
C ALA A 51 -0.66 -3.19 -1.28
N GLY A 52 -1.91 -3.67 -1.36
CA GLY A 52 -2.54 -4.04 -2.63
C GLY A 52 -2.87 -2.87 -3.54
N PHE A 53 -3.15 -1.68 -2.99
CA PHE A 53 -3.34 -0.48 -3.81
C PHE A 53 -2.00 0.10 -4.25
N SER A 54 -0.97 0.01 -3.40
CA SER A 54 0.38 0.45 -3.74
C SER A 54 0.98 -0.39 -4.86
N THR A 55 0.85 -1.73 -4.83
CA THR A 55 1.27 -2.58 -5.95
C THR A 55 0.51 -2.29 -7.23
N HIS A 56 -0.78 -1.98 -7.14
CA HIS A 56 -1.56 -1.61 -8.31
C HIS A 56 -1.06 -0.31 -8.96
N LEU A 57 -0.65 0.68 -8.14
CA LEU A 57 -0.06 1.91 -8.65
C LEU A 57 1.30 1.69 -9.31
N MET A 58 2.08 0.70 -8.88
CA MET A 58 3.38 0.38 -9.48
C MET A 58 3.30 -0.43 -10.78
N LYS A 59 2.21 -1.16 -11.00
CA LYS A 59 1.95 -1.90 -12.24
C LYS A 59 1.25 -1.05 -13.31
N ARG A 60 0.92 0.19 -12.96
CA ARG A 60 0.25 1.13 -13.85
C ARG A 60 1.29 1.88 -14.67
#